data_AF-A0A931TL53-F1
#
_entry.id   AF-A0A931TL53-F1
#
_cell.length_a   1.000
_cell.length_b   1.000
_cell.length_c   1.000
_cell.angle_alpha   90.00
_cell.angle_beta   90.00
_cell.angle_gamma   90.00
#
_symmetry.space_group_name_H-M   'P 1'
#
loop_
_entity.id
_entity.type
_entity.pdbx_description
1 polymer ?
#
loop_
_entity_poly.entity_id
_entity_poly.type
_entity_poly.pdbx_seq_one_letter_code
_entity_poly.pdbx_strand_id
1 'polypeptide(L)'
;MLKHTGGETVKGGFYWNQAQWHLENVEGRHGVLPGTEDTRYTRVPTLLMFVLAPLMGALFVVFLPFIGFALLVGMVAAKALGLFRKTPVAAPKPPEEQRKAA
;
A
#
# COMPACT_ATOMS: atom_id res chain seq x y z
N MET A 1 10.71 21.87 -18.31
CA MET A 1 11.09 20.46 -18.54
C MET A 1 11.41 19.86 -17.17
N LEU A 2 10.56 18.95 -16.64
CA LEU A 2 10.67 18.39 -15.27
C LEU A 2 11.39 17.01 -15.23
N LYS A 3 11.96 16.58 -16.36
CA LYS A 3 12.60 15.28 -16.51
C LYS A 3 14.11 15.47 -16.55
N HIS A 4 14.82 14.91 -15.58
CA HIS A 4 16.28 14.84 -15.54
C HIS A 4 16.71 13.40 -15.76
N THR A 5 17.83 13.21 -16.45
CA THR A 5 18.43 11.89 -16.75
C THR A 5 19.60 11.62 -15.82
N GLY A 6 19.86 10.35 -15.50
CA GLY A 6 21.04 9.95 -14.71
C GLY A 6 22.33 10.45 -15.36
N GLY A 7 23.24 10.98 -14.56
CA GLY A 7 24.48 11.63 -15.03
C GLY A 7 24.39 13.15 -15.24
N GLU A 8 23.21 13.77 -15.15
CA GLU A 8 23.06 15.23 -15.26
C GLU A 8 23.44 15.94 -13.94
N THR A 9 24.19 17.05 -14.03
CA THR A 9 24.48 17.90 -12.87
C THR A 9 23.26 18.72 -12.52
N VAL A 10 22.59 18.38 -11.41
CA VAL A 10 21.38 19.06 -10.96
C VAL A 10 21.60 19.82 -9.66
N LYS A 11 20.72 20.80 -9.42
CA LYS A 11 20.71 21.56 -8.17
C LYS A 11 20.25 20.64 -7.02
N GLY A 12 20.88 20.74 -5.85
CA GLY A 12 20.55 19.88 -4.71
C GLY A 12 19.07 19.89 -4.35
N GLY A 13 18.55 18.72 -4.00
CA GLY A 13 17.13 18.48 -3.76
C GLY A 13 16.77 16.99 -3.79
N PHE A 14 15.50 16.70 -3.54
CA PHE A 14 14.97 15.34 -3.55
C PHE A 14 14.57 14.95 -4.97
N TYR A 15 15.14 13.86 -5.48
CA TYR A 15 14.84 13.33 -6.80
C TYR A 15 14.19 11.96 -6.63
N TRP A 16 13.01 11.80 -7.25
CA TRP A 16 12.27 10.55 -7.23
C TRP A 16 12.57 9.77 -8.51
N ASN A 17 13.10 8.58 -8.32
CA ASN A 17 13.26 7.60 -9.38
C ASN A 17 11.93 6.84 -9.54
N GLN A 18 11.16 7.17 -10.60
CA GLN A 18 9.87 6.53 -10.85
C GLN A 18 10.01 5.06 -11.26
N ALA A 19 11.15 4.66 -11.83
CA ALA A 19 11.38 3.29 -12.27
C ALA A 19 11.67 2.35 -11.08
N GLN A 20 12.32 2.88 -10.03
CA GLN A 20 12.75 2.08 -8.88
C GLN A 20 11.97 2.38 -7.60
N TRP A 21 11.03 3.34 -7.62
CA TRP A 21 10.33 3.85 -6.43
C TRP A 21 11.30 4.24 -5.29
N HIS A 22 12.48 4.73 -5.66
CA HIS A 22 13.53 5.10 -4.73
C HIS A 22 13.67 6.62 -4.66
N LEU A 23 13.77 7.15 -3.44
CA LEU A 23 13.94 8.57 -3.20
C LEU A 23 15.43 8.81 -2.94
N GLU A 24 16.10 9.47 -3.88
CA GLU A 24 17.49 9.85 -3.71
C GLU A 24 17.62 11.31 -3.30
N ASN A 25 18.44 11.55 -2.28
CA ASN A 25 18.75 12.87 -1.78
C ASN A 25 20.10 13.31 -2.35
N VAL A 26 20.10 14.34 -3.19
CA VAL A 26 21.32 14.95 -3.71
C VAL A 26 21.71 16.09 -2.75
N GLU A 27 22.66 15.81 -1.86
CA GLU A 27 23.20 16.76 -0.88
C GLU A 27 24.20 17.73 -1.56
N GLY A 28 23.99 19.05 -1.38
CA GLY A 28 24.91 20.09 -1.87
C GLY A 28 24.28 21.15 -2.78
N ARG A 29 25.05 22.17 -3.19
CA ARG A 29 24.58 23.23 -4.13
C ARG A 29 24.32 22.68 -5.54
N HIS A 30 25.13 21.70 -5.94
CA HIS A 30 25.06 20.95 -7.19
C HIS A 30 25.55 19.52 -6.91
N GLY A 31 24.90 18.52 -7.49
CA GLY A 31 25.32 17.13 -7.41
C GLY A 31 24.94 16.36 -8.67
N VAL A 32 25.67 15.29 -8.95
CA VAL A 32 25.42 14.43 -10.11
C VAL A 32 24.41 13.36 -9.70
N LEU A 33 23.31 13.21 -10.45
CA LEU A 33 22.39 12.11 -10.21
C LEU A 33 23.08 10.78 -10.53
N PRO A 34 23.13 9.80 -9.60
CA PRO A 34 23.69 8.50 -9.89
C PRO A 34 22.79 7.73 -10.87
N GLY A 35 23.39 6.93 -11.74
CA GLY A 35 22.68 6.16 -12.77
C GLY A 35 23.09 6.52 -14.20
N THR A 36 22.52 5.77 -15.16
CA THR A 36 22.75 5.89 -16.60
C THR A 36 21.70 6.77 -17.28
N GLU A 37 21.89 7.13 -18.57
CA GLU A 37 20.97 8.01 -19.33
C GLU A 37 19.52 7.49 -19.42
N ASP A 38 19.30 6.18 -19.23
CA ASP A 38 17.96 5.58 -19.19
C ASP A 38 17.20 5.83 -17.88
N THR A 39 17.88 6.25 -16.82
CA THR A 39 17.26 6.45 -15.51
C THR A 39 16.58 7.82 -15.45
N ARG A 40 15.24 7.81 -15.43
CA ARG A 40 14.40 9.02 -15.41
C ARG A 40 14.12 9.46 -13.98
N TYR A 41 14.71 10.59 -13.61
CA TYR A 41 14.49 11.24 -12.32
C TYR A 41 13.50 12.39 -12.47
N THR A 42 12.51 12.42 -11.59
CA THR A 42 11.61 13.57 -11.46
C THR A 42 11.97 14.31 -10.19
N ARG A 43 12.23 15.61 -10.32
CA ARG A 43 12.48 16.46 -9.17
C ARG A 43 11.22 16.48 -8.32
N VAL A 44 11.30 15.95 -7.10
CA VAL A 44 10.21 16.10 -6.13
C VAL A 44 10.43 17.43 -5.44
N PRO A 45 9.55 18.41 -5.66
CA PRO A 45 9.63 19.66 -4.92
C PRO A 45 9.49 19.33 -3.42
N THR A 46 10.38 19.86 -2.59
CA THR A 46 10.29 19.70 -1.13
C THR A 46 8.90 20.09 -0.61
N LEU A 47 8.27 21.09 -1.22
CA LEU A 47 6.89 21.49 -0.93
C LEU A 47 5.87 20.35 -1.12
N LEU A 48 6.05 19.51 -2.14
CA LEU A 48 5.18 18.36 -2.37
C LEU A 48 5.30 17.36 -1.22
N MET A 49 6.50 17.13 -0.68
CA MET A 49 6.71 16.26 0.47
C MET A 49 6.03 16.83 1.73
N PHE A 50 6.11 18.15 1.92
CA PHE A 50 5.41 18.85 3.00
C PHE A 50 3.88 18.82 2.87
N VAL A 51 3.34 18.72 1.67
CA VAL A 51 1.89 18.55 1.46
C VAL A 51 1.49 17.08 1.60
N LEU A 52 2.32 16.17 1.10
CA LEU A 52 2.03 14.74 1.09
C LEU A 52 1.97 14.16 2.50
N ALA A 53 2.84 14.59 3.42
CA ALA A 53 2.81 14.10 4.80
C ALA A 53 1.50 14.43 5.55
N PRO A 54 1.03 15.69 5.62
CA PRO A 54 -0.30 16.03 6.12
C PRO A 54 -1.42 15.37 5.33
N LEU A 55 -1.31 15.26 4.00
CA LEU A 55 -2.34 14.64 3.17
C LEU A 55 -2.52 13.16 3.50
N MET A 56 -1.43 12.41 3.68
CA MET A 56 -1.46 11.01 4.09
C MET A 56 -2.02 10.86 5.51
N GLY A 57 -1.64 11.74 6.43
CA GLY A 57 -2.20 11.77 7.78
C GLY A 57 -3.70 12.09 7.79
N ALA A 58 -4.13 13.09 7.03
CA ALA A 58 -5.53 13.46 6.89
C ALA A 58 -6.34 12.33 6.26
N LEU A 59 -5.81 11.69 5.21
CA LEU A 59 -6.44 10.54 4.59
C LEU A 59 -6.61 9.41 5.60
N PHE A 60 -5.58 9.09 6.39
CA PHE A 60 -5.65 8.09 7.45
C PHE A 60 -6.71 8.42 8.49
N VAL A 61 -6.72 9.65 9.01
CA VAL A 61 -7.67 10.11 10.04
C VAL A 61 -9.11 10.11 9.51
N VAL A 62 -9.30 10.48 8.25
CA VAL A 62 -10.62 10.47 7.60
C VAL A 62 -11.07 9.03 7.32
N PHE A 63 -10.19 8.13 6.89
CA PHE A 63 -10.53 6.73 6.59
C PHE A 63 -10.76 5.87 7.84
N LEU A 64 -10.09 6.18 8.96
CA LEU A 64 -10.23 5.46 10.22
C LEU A 64 -11.69 5.30 10.69
N PRO A 65 -12.51 6.36 10.78
CA PRO A 65 -13.90 6.24 11.20
C PRO A 65 -14.72 5.40 10.22
N PHE A 66 -14.48 5.51 8.90
CA PHE A 66 -15.21 4.68 7.92
C PHE A 66 -14.91 3.20 8.09
N ILE A 67 -13.65 2.83 8.30
CA ILE A 67 -13.26 1.44 8.57
C ILE A 67 -13.89 0.98 9.90
N GLY A 68 -13.86 1.83 10.93
CA GLY A 68 -14.50 1.54 12.21
C GLY A 68 -16.01 1.25 12.07
N PHE A 69 -16.74 2.11 11.36
CA PHE A 69 -18.16 1.91 11.09
C PHE A 69 -18.42 0.69 10.21
N ALA A 70 -17.60 0.45 9.17
CA ALA A 70 -17.74 -0.71 8.31
C ALA A 70 -17.55 -2.03 9.09
N LEU A 71 -16.57 -2.08 9.99
CA LEU A 71 -16.36 -3.23 10.87
C LEU A 71 -17.51 -3.40 11.85
N LEU A 72 -18.00 -2.32 12.43
CA LEU A 72 -19.09 -2.35 13.41
C LEU A 72 -20.41 -2.80 12.77
N VAL A 73 -20.78 -2.21 11.62
CA VAL A 73 -21.93 -2.62 10.82
C VAL A 73 -21.74 -4.05 10.32
N GLY A 74 -20.56 -4.40 9.83
CA GLY A 74 -20.22 -5.75 9.39
C GLY A 74 -20.39 -6.78 10.51
N MET A 75 -19.98 -6.46 11.75
CA MET A 75 -20.14 -7.33 12.91
C MET A 75 -21.61 -7.47 13.32
N VAL A 76 -22.37 -6.37 13.36
CA VAL A 76 -23.81 -6.40 13.67
C VAL A 76 -24.57 -7.17 12.59
N ALA A 77 -24.28 -6.92 11.31
CA ALA A 77 -24.87 -7.62 10.18
C ALA A 77 -24.49 -9.11 10.20
N ALA A 78 -23.23 -9.46 10.48
CA ALA A 78 -22.77 -10.84 10.63
C ALA A 78 -23.47 -11.58 11.78
N LYS A 79 -23.69 -10.90 12.92
CA LYS A 79 -24.43 -11.46 14.04
C LYS A 79 -25.93 -11.58 13.73
N ALA A 80 -26.52 -10.58 13.07
CA ALA A 80 -27.94 -10.56 12.71
C ALA A 80 -28.28 -11.56 11.59
N LEU A 81 -27.42 -11.70 10.59
CA LEU A 81 -27.53 -12.66 9.48
C LEU A 81 -27.08 -14.07 9.87
N GLY A 82 -26.70 -14.28 11.14
CA GLY A 82 -26.38 -15.59 11.65
C GLY A 82 -25.13 -16.18 10.99
N LEU A 83 -23.96 -15.69 11.39
CA LEU A 83 -22.73 -16.50 11.35
C LEU A 83 -22.82 -17.80 12.21
N PHE A 84 -24.02 -18.14 12.72
CA PHE A 84 -24.52 -19.49 12.98
C PHE A 84 -25.07 -20.21 11.74
N ARG A 85 -24.55 -19.95 10.54
CA ARG A 85 -24.23 -21.09 9.67
C ARG A 85 -23.16 -21.90 10.39
N LYS A 86 -23.59 -22.66 11.43
CA LYS A 86 -23.06 -23.98 11.70
C LYS A 86 -23.05 -24.61 10.33
N THR A 87 -21.90 -24.61 9.65
CA THR A 87 -21.62 -25.70 8.74
C THR A 87 -21.80 -26.91 9.64
N PRO A 88 -22.85 -27.72 9.46
CA PRO A 88 -22.83 -29.02 10.08
C PRO A 88 -21.61 -29.64 9.43
N VAL A 89 -20.50 -29.71 10.16
CA VAL A 89 -19.44 -30.66 9.82
C VAL A 89 -20.22 -31.96 9.74
N ALA A 90 -20.43 -32.44 8.51
CA ALA A 90 -21.15 -33.67 8.29
C ALA A 90 -20.45 -34.70 9.16
N ALA A 91 -21.15 -35.19 10.18
CA ALA A 91 -20.57 -36.11 11.13
C ALA A 91 -19.96 -37.27 10.34
N PRO A 92 -18.70 -37.68 10.62
CA PRO A 92 -18.08 -38.78 9.90
C PRO A 92 -19.02 -39.98 9.97
N LYS A 93 -19.39 -40.52 8.80
CA LYS A 93 -20.32 -41.65 8.70
C LYS A 93 -19.79 -42.81 9.56
N PRO A 94 -20.65 -43.48 10.33
CA PRO A 94 -20.24 -44.56 11.23
C PRO A 94 -19.38 -45.60 10.50
N PRO A 95 -18.38 -46.20 11.17
CA PRO A 95 -17.46 -47.15 10.55
C PRO A 95 -18.13 -48.33 9.83
N GLU A 96 -19.38 -48.65 10.17
CA GLU A 96 -20.15 -49.71 9.53
C GLU A 96 -20.53 -49.44 8.07
N GLU A 97 -20.76 -48.17 7.68
CA GLU A 97 -21.12 -47.84 6.30
C GLU A 97 -19.90 -47.85 5.37
N GLN A 98 -18.72 -47.54 5.91
CA GLN A 98 -17.44 -47.58 5.18
C GLN A 98 -16.98 -49.03 4.94
N ARG A 99 -17.31 -49.94 5.86
CA ARG A 99 -16.98 -51.38 5.76
C ARG A 99 -17.88 -52.15 4.78
N LYS A 100 -19.02 -51.58 4.39
CA LYS A 100 -19.94 -52.17 3.39
C LYS A 100 -19.70 -51.66 1.96
N ALA A 101 -18.87 -50.63 1.80
CA ALA A 101 -18.57 -49.99 0.52
C ALA A 101 -17.17 -50.33 -0.03
N ALA A 102 -16.41 -51.19 0.66
CA ALA A 102 -15.14 -51.77 0.24
C ALA A 102 -15.30 -53.28 0.03
#